data_AF-A0A934D383-F1
#
_entry.id   AF-A0A934D383-F1
#
_cell.length_a   1.000
_cell.length_b   1.000
_cell.length_c   1.000
_cell.angle_alpha   90.00
_cell.angle_beta   90.00
_cell.angle_gamma   90.00
#
_symmetry.space_group_name_H-M   'P 1'
#
loop_
_entity.id
_entity.type
_entity.pdbx_description
1 polymer ?
#
loop_
_entity_poly.entity_id
_entity_poly.type
_entity_poly.pdbx_seq_one_letter_code
_entity_poly.pdbx_strand_id
1 'polypeptide(L)'
;MHPKSSHTSRSAFTLLELVIAVTIMAILAAAAVPAVSTVLGYQMRKATREELSVLSQACGEYFRDTSTFPTSLADLSVDPTVAGWAGPYLPGELIDPISGLSSYEVDAWSRSYQLTTSGDVLTTASAGDDAVFGSDDDIAIELNVTWIRRDVTLERLKVINQAIVLYNGVYQVTQPLSANYSSIYSTLVTNGFLPASTDFQVDAWSDAFVPDPTGVTPVVRVGSANLGVSAGSSGGGGSGGSGGSSGSSGKGSGKSKSKGKGKGKGKD
;
A
#
# COMPACT_ATOMS: atom_id res chain seq x y z
N MET A 1 74.72 -56.51 -7.60
CA MET A 1 73.62 -55.58 -7.94
C MET A 1 72.62 -55.64 -6.79
N HIS A 2 72.59 -54.64 -5.90
CA HIS A 2 71.71 -54.63 -4.73
C HIS A 2 70.61 -53.56 -4.91
N PRO A 3 69.31 -53.91 -4.83
CA PRO A 3 68.23 -52.93 -4.93
C PRO A 3 68.13 -52.10 -3.63
N LYS A 4 68.29 -50.77 -3.74
CA LYS A 4 67.97 -49.84 -2.65
C LYS A 4 66.45 -49.67 -2.58
N SER A 5 65.83 -50.29 -1.59
CA SER A 5 64.44 -50.02 -1.20
C SER A 5 64.33 -48.59 -0.67
N SER A 6 63.63 -47.72 -1.40
CA SER A 6 63.25 -46.38 -0.94
C SER A 6 62.05 -46.52 -0.01
N HIS A 7 62.27 -46.42 1.30
CA HIS A 7 61.19 -46.26 2.27
C HIS A 7 60.55 -44.88 2.07
N THR A 8 59.37 -44.85 1.45
CA THR A 8 58.49 -43.68 1.49
C THR A 8 58.03 -43.49 2.93
N SER A 9 58.52 -42.46 3.61
CA SER A 9 58.05 -42.08 4.94
C SER A 9 56.56 -41.73 4.86
N ARG A 10 55.69 -42.63 5.33
CA ARG A 10 54.30 -42.27 5.62
C ARG A 10 54.34 -41.32 6.81
N SER A 11 54.05 -40.05 6.58
CA SER A 11 53.85 -39.08 7.66
C SER A 11 52.64 -39.53 8.47
N ALA A 12 52.87 -40.01 9.69
CA ALA A 12 51.81 -40.28 10.64
C ALA A 12 51.33 -38.93 11.21
N PHE A 13 50.04 -38.63 11.09
CA PHE A 13 49.44 -37.41 11.66
C PHE A 13 49.74 -37.34 13.15
N THR A 14 50.21 -36.18 13.62
CA THR A 14 50.45 -35.96 15.04
C THR A 14 49.13 -35.71 15.76
N LEU A 15 49.00 -36.17 17.01
CA LEU A 15 47.82 -35.87 17.84
C LEU A 15 47.59 -34.37 17.99
N LEU A 16 48.67 -33.59 18.04
CA LEU A 16 48.64 -32.14 18.16
C LEU A 16 47.93 -31.48 16.98
N GLU A 17 48.13 -31.99 15.76
CA GLU A 17 47.50 -31.45 14.55
C GLU A 17 45.99 -31.66 14.54
N LEU A 18 45.53 -32.82 15.01
CA LEU A 18 44.11 -33.07 15.18
C LEU A 18 43.49 -32.17 16.26
N VAL A 19 44.19 -31.97 17.39
CA VAL A 19 43.73 -31.08 18.46
C VAL A 19 43.59 -29.62 17.97
N ILE A 20 44.61 -29.10 17.29
CA ILE A 20 44.57 -27.74 16.74
C ILE A 20 43.44 -27.60 15.72
N ALA A 21 43.27 -28.58 14.83
CA ALA A 21 42.22 -28.54 13.81
C ALA A 21 40.80 -28.51 14.42
N VAL A 22 40.49 -29.40 15.38
CA VAL A 22 39.16 -29.41 16.00
C VAL A 22 38.91 -28.18 16.85
N THR A 23 39.94 -27.60 17.49
CA THR A 23 39.82 -26.34 18.21
C THR A 23 39.48 -25.19 17.27
N ILE A 24 40.15 -25.07 16.12
CA ILE A 24 39.84 -24.02 15.13
C ILE A 24 38.42 -24.22 14.56
N MET A 25 38.03 -25.46 14.25
CA MET A 25 36.67 -25.77 13.79
C MET A 25 35.61 -25.38 14.83
N ALA A 26 35.84 -25.64 16.12
CA ALA A 26 34.92 -25.26 17.18
C ALA A 26 34.74 -23.73 17.28
N ILE A 27 35.84 -22.97 17.17
CA ILE A 27 35.80 -21.50 17.19
C ILE A 27 35.04 -20.96 15.98
N LEU A 28 35.31 -21.49 14.78
CA LEU A 28 34.62 -21.08 13.56
C LEU A 28 33.13 -21.42 13.61
N ALA A 29 32.77 -22.61 14.10
CA ALA A 29 31.39 -23.02 14.25
C ALA A 29 30.63 -22.10 15.23
N ALA A 30 31.26 -21.73 16.35
CA ALA A 30 30.66 -20.80 17.32
C ALA A 30 30.42 -19.40 16.73
N ALA A 31 31.32 -18.91 15.87
CA ALA A 31 31.17 -17.61 15.22
C ALA A 31 30.21 -17.62 14.02
N ALA A 32 29.97 -18.78 13.39
CA ALA A 32 29.14 -18.89 12.19
C ALA A 32 27.64 -18.69 12.47
N VAL A 33 27.13 -19.16 13.62
CA VAL A 33 25.69 -19.13 13.92
C VAL A 33 25.11 -17.71 13.97
N PRO A 34 25.69 -16.74 14.72
CA PRO A 34 25.16 -15.37 14.75
C PRO A 34 25.33 -14.63 13.42
N ALA A 35 26.37 -14.97 12.64
CA ALA A 35 26.60 -14.36 11.33
C ALA A 35 25.52 -14.75 10.32
N VAL A 36 25.08 -16.01 10.32
CA VAL A 36 24.03 -16.47 9.41
C VAL A 36 22.66 -15.93 9.81
N SER A 37 22.32 -15.90 11.11
CA SER A 37 21.02 -15.42 11.57
C SER A 37 20.76 -13.95 11.21
N THR A 38 21.78 -13.10 11.36
CA THR A 38 21.66 -11.67 11.01
C THR A 38 21.43 -11.44 9.52
N VAL A 39 22.10 -12.21 8.65
CA VAL A 39 21.89 -12.15 7.20
C VAL A 39 20.50 -12.66 6.84
N LEU A 40 20.08 -13.79 7.43
CA LEU A 40 18.78 -14.39 7.15
C LEU A 40 17.63 -13.44 7.56
N GLY A 41 17.67 -12.89 8.77
CA GLY A 41 16.66 -11.93 9.24
C GLY A 41 16.61 -10.66 8.38
N TYR A 42 17.74 -10.20 7.85
CA TYR A 42 17.75 -9.09 6.89
C TYR A 42 17.06 -9.46 5.58
N GLN A 43 17.32 -10.65 5.03
CA GLN A 43 16.66 -11.10 3.79
C GLN A 43 15.15 -11.32 4.01
N MET A 44 14.75 -11.90 5.15
CA MET A 44 13.34 -12.09 5.51
C MET A 44 12.61 -10.76 5.61
N ARG A 45 13.15 -9.77 6.35
CA ARG A 45 12.57 -8.40 6.39
C ARG A 45 12.41 -7.78 5.02
N LYS A 46 13.37 -8.03 4.12
CA LYS A 46 13.34 -7.50 2.75
C LYS A 46 12.24 -8.19 1.93
N ALA A 47 12.18 -9.51 1.95
CA ALA A 47 11.15 -10.31 1.26
C ALA A 47 9.74 -9.92 1.74
N THR A 48 9.53 -9.88 3.06
CA THR A 48 8.25 -9.47 3.65
C THR A 48 7.82 -8.07 3.21
N ARG A 49 8.76 -7.12 3.09
CA ARG A 49 8.43 -5.76 2.63
C ARG A 49 8.05 -5.74 1.14
N GLU A 50 8.70 -6.56 0.31
CA GLU A 50 8.35 -6.71 -1.10
C GLU A 50 6.95 -7.35 -1.24
N GLU A 51 6.66 -8.41 -0.48
CA GLU A 51 5.35 -9.08 -0.43
C GLU A 51 4.23 -8.14 0.04
N LEU A 52 4.45 -7.40 1.13
CA LEU A 52 3.49 -6.39 1.60
C LEU A 52 3.20 -5.32 0.54
N SER A 53 4.17 -4.98 -0.31
CA SER A 53 3.96 -4.03 -1.40
C SER A 53 3.07 -4.60 -2.50
N VAL A 54 3.18 -5.89 -2.78
CA VAL A 54 2.29 -6.62 -3.71
C VAL A 54 0.89 -6.71 -3.11
N LEU A 55 0.78 -7.12 -1.84
CA LEU A 55 -0.49 -7.17 -1.11
C LEU A 55 -1.19 -5.82 -1.09
N SER A 56 -0.47 -4.73 -0.81
CA SER A 56 -1.02 -3.37 -0.80
C SER A 56 -1.58 -2.96 -2.16
N GLN A 57 -0.90 -3.31 -3.27
CA GLN A 57 -1.41 -3.07 -4.62
C GLN A 57 -2.67 -3.88 -4.90
N ALA A 58 -2.66 -5.18 -4.60
CA ALA A 58 -3.81 -6.07 -4.77
C ALA A 58 -5.03 -5.61 -3.94
N CYS A 59 -4.82 -5.18 -2.69
CA CYS A 59 -5.87 -4.59 -1.85
C CYS A 59 -6.44 -3.31 -2.47
N GLY A 60 -5.60 -2.50 -3.13
CA GLY A 60 -6.05 -1.29 -3.83
C GLY A 60 -6.91 -1.59 -5.05
N GLU A 61 -6.59 -2.64 -5.80
CA GLU A 61 -7.39 -3.13 -6.92
C GLU A 61 -8.71 -3.74 -6.43
N TYR A 62 -8.66 -4.61 -5.42
CA TYR A 62 -9.85 -5.14 -4.75
C TYR A 62 -10.79 -4.02 -4.29
N PHE A 63 -10.24 -2.96 -3.69
CA PHE A 63 -11.03 -1.82 -3.23
C PHE A 63 -11.64 -1.03 -4.39
N ARG A 64 -10.92 -0.87 -5.51
CA ARG A 64 -11.43 -0.17 -6.69
C ARG A 64 -12.67 -0.87 -7.26
N ASP A 65 -12.67 -2.19 -7.24
CA ASP A 65 -13.72 -3.01 -7.86
C ASP A 65 -14.91 -3.24 -6.93
N THR A 66 -14.65 -3.46 -5.64
CA THR A 66 -15.70 -3.78 -4.66
C THR A 66 -16.15 -2.59 -3.81
N SER A 67 -15.41 -1.47 -3.83
CA SER A 67 -15.59 -0.33 -2.91
C SER A 67 -15.47 -0.69 -1.42
N THR A 68 -14.91 -1.86 -1.09
CA THR A 68 -14.72 -2.36 0.28
C THR A 68 -13.29 -2.85 0.47
N PHE A 69 -12.82 -2.91 1.71
CA PHE A 69 -11.55 -3.55 2.01
C PHE A 69 -11.73 -5.07 2.13
N PRO A 70 -10.70 -5.86 1.77
CA PRO A 70 -10.70 -7.29 2.06
C PRO A 70 -10.71 -7.51 3.57
N THR A 71 -11.47 -8.51 4.02
CA THR A 71 -11.51 -8.93 5.42
C THR A 71 -10.42 -9.93 5.74
N SER A 72 -10.02 -10.71 4.74
CA SER A 72 -8.92 -11.66 4.77
C SER A 72 -8.06 -11.52 3.52
N LEU A 73 -6.80 -11.92 3.59
CA LEU A 73 -5.93 -11.92 2.39
C LEU A 73 -6.35 -12.96 1.37
N ALA A 74 -7.09 -14.01 1.78
CA ALA A 74 -7.68 -14.99 0.87
C ALA A 74 -8.76 -14.37 -0.03
N ASP A 75 -9.40 -13.26 0.37
CA ASP A 75 -10.39 -12.54 -0.44
C ASP A 75 -9.77 -11.96 -1.73
N LEU A 76 -8.44 -11.86 -1.77
CA LEU A 76 -7.70 -11.39 -2.94
C LEU A 76 -7.53 -12.46 -4.02
N SER A 77 -7.60 -13.75 -3.65
CA SER A 77 -7.45 -14.86 -4.59
C SER A 77 -8.73 -15.64 -4.83
N VAL A 78 -9.63 -15.66 -3.84
CA VAL A 78 -10.93 -16.33 -3.90
C VAL A 78 -12.04 -15.30 -3.73
N ASP A 79 -13.04 -15.35 -4.62
CA ASP A 79 -14.20 -14.45 -4.56
C ASP A 79 -14.96 -14.62 -3.22
N PRO A 80 -15.02 -13.58 -2.37
CA PRO A 80 -15.76 -13.60 -1.10
C PRO A 80 -17.27 -13.38 -1.30
N THR A 81 -17.79 -13.52 -2.52
CA THR A 81 -19.18 -13.23 -2.93
C THR A 81 -19.58 -11.76 -2.83
N VAL A 82 -18.60 -10.87 -3.04
CA VAL A 82 -18.80 -9.42 -2.99
C VAL A 82 -19.10 -8.88 -4.39
N ALA A 83 -20.10 -7.99 -4.47
CA ALA A 83 -20.48 -7.36 -5.73
C ALA A 83 -19.31 -6.58 -6.34
N GLY A 84 -19.06 -6.78 -7.62
CA GLY A 84 -18.00 -6.09 -8.37
C GLY A 84 -16.64 -6.81 -8.34
N TRP A 85 -16.48 -7.90 -7.59
CA TRP A 85 -15.22 -8.65 -7.57
C TRP A 85 -14.80 -9.10 -8.98
N ALA A 86 -13.58 -8.74 -9.40
CA ALA A 86 -13.03 -9.02 -10.72
C ALA A 86 -11.65 -9.71 -10.67
N GLY A 87 -11.32 -10.29 -9.50
CA GLY A 87 -10.06 -10.96 -9.26
C GLY A 87 -9.89 -12.28 -10.03
N PRO A 88 -8.87 -13.08 -9.68
CA PRO A 88 -7.94 -12.89 -8.57
C PRO A 88 -6.99 -11.70 -8.77
N TYR A 89 -6.64 -11.01 -7.68
CA TYR A 89 -5.78 -9.82 -7.66
C TYR A 89 -4.31 -10.15 -7.34
N LEU A 90 -4.04 -11.38 -6.88
CA LEU A 90 -2.70 -11.85 -6.58
C LEU A 90 -2.17 -12.75 -7.72
N PRO A 91 -0.86 -12.71 -8.00
CA PRO A 91 -0.25 -13.74 -8.83
C PRO A 91 -0.37 -15.10 -8.12
N GLY A 92 -0.38 -16.19 -8.88
CA GLY A 92 -0.67 -17.53 -8.37
C GLY A 92 0.05 -17.86 -7.06
N GLU A 93 -0.69 -18.47 -6.14
CA GLU A 93 -0.25 -18.67 -4.76
C GLU A 93 0.36 -20.07 -4.58
N LEU A 94 1.36 -20.18 -3.70
CA LEU A 94 1.90 -21.45 -3.25
C LEU A 94 1.48 -21.70 -1.80
N ILE A 95 1.42 -22.96 -1.39
CA ILE A 95 1.21 -23.28 0.02
C ILE A 95 2.57 -23.24 0.72
N ASP A 96 2.66 -22.44 1.79
CA ASP A 96 3.82 -22.40 2.65
C ASP A 96 3.95 -23.73 3.41
N PRO A 97 5.10 -24.42 3.34
CA PRO A 97 5.26 -25.77 3.87
C PRO A 97 5.28 -25.83 5.41
N ILE A 98 5.42 -24.69 6.10
CA ILE A 98 5.55 -24.63 7.57
C ILE A 98 4.18 -24.37 8.21
N SER A 99 3.50 -23.33 7.73
CA SER A 99 2.19 -22.89 8.22
C SER A 99 1.01 -23.63 7.58
N GLY A 100 1.18 -24.14 6.35
CA GLY A 100 0.10 -24.71 5.55
C GLY A 100 -0.88 -23.68 4.97
N LEU A 101 -0.58 -22.39 5.13
CA LEU A 101 -1.37 -21.28 4.58
C LEU A 101 -0.85 -20.88 3.19
N SER A 102 -1.61 -20.03 2.49
CA SER A 102 -1.15 -19.41 1.25
C SER A 102 0.11 -18.56 1.48
N SER A 103 1.00 -18.53 0.49
CA SER A 103 2.25 -17.75 0.50
C SER A 103 2.02 -16.25 0.64
N TYR A 104 0.82 -15.76 0.36
CA TYR A 104 0.44 -14.36 0.55
C TYR A 104 -0.29 -14.10 1.86
N GLU A 105 -0.62 -15.14 2.64
CA GLU A 105 -1.22 -15.00 3.96
C GLU A 105 -0.16 -14.95 5.07
N VAL A 106 1.07 -15.34 4.76
CA VAL A 106 2.19 -15.40 5.71
C VAL A 106 3.40 -14.62 5.22
N ASP A 107 4.19 -14.13 6.18
CA ASP A 107 5.46 -13.48 5.93
C ASP A 107 6.60 -14.48 5.71
N ALA A 108 7.81 -13.95 5.49
CA ALA A 108 9.02 -14.75 5.27
C ALA A 108 9.45 -15.62 6.48
N TRP A 109 8.86 -15.44 7.67
CA TRP A 109 9.03 -16.32 8.84
C TRP A 109 7.88 -17.34 8.96
N SER A 110 7.03 -17.46 7.93
CA SER A 110 5.83 -18.30 7.88
C SER A 110 4.81 -17.94 8.96
N ARG A 111 4.68 -16.64 9.29
CA ARG A 111 3.73 -16.10 10.28
C ARG A 111 2.67 -15.28 9.57
N SER A 112 1.42 -15.38 10.02
CA SER A 112 0.32 -14.68 9.38
C SER A 112 0.45 -13.16 9.48
N TYR A 113 0.09 -12.47 8.40
CA TYR A 113 -0.07 -11.02 8.42
C TYR A 113 -1.28 -10.60 9.26
N GLN A 114 -1.24 -9.38 9.79
CA GLN A 114 -2.36 -8.73 10.46
C GLN A 114 -2.93 -7.62 9.58
N LEU A 115 -4.26 -7.61 9.40
CA LEU A 115 -4.98 -6.55 8.73
C LEU A 115 -5.70 -5.70 9.76
N THR A 116 -5.52 -4.38 9.68
CA THR A 116 -6.23 -3.40 10.51
C THR A 116 -6.79 -2.30 9.63
N THR A 117 -8.08 -2.02 9.75
CA THR A 117 -8.74 -0.96 8.98
C THR A 117 -9.12 0.20 9.90
N SER A 118 -8.75 1.42 9.50
CA SER A 118 -9.11 2.66 10.18
C SER A 118 -9.57 3.69 9.15
N GLY A 119 -10.90 3.82 8.99
CA GLY A 119 -11.50 4.69 7.98
C GLY A 119 -11.08 4.30 6.56
N ASP A 120 -10.38 5.20 5.87
CA ASP A 120 -9.86 5.02 4.51
C ASP A 120 -8.47 4.39 4.45
N VAL A 121 -7.92 3.94 5.59
CA VAL A 121 -6.59 3.33 5.66
C VAL A 121 -6.71 1.87 6.05
N LEU A 122 -6.18 0.99 5.19
CA LEU A 122 -5.91 -0.41 5.50
C LEU A 122 -4.43 -0.57 5.79
N THR A 123 -4.10 -1.08 6.96
CA THR A 123 -2.74 -1.42 7.36
C THR A 123 -2.58 -2.93 7.31
N THR A 124 -1.60 -3.41 6.55
CA THR A 124 -1.15 -4.81 6.55
C THR A 124 0.22 -4.88 7.22
N ALA A 125 0.33 -5.71 8.26
CA ALA A 125 1.52 -5.77 9.11
C ALA A 125 2.05 -7.20 9.31
N SER A 126 3.37 -7.33 9.43
CA SER A 126 4.07 -8.53 9.92
C SER A 126 4.74 -8.20 11.25
N ALA A 127 4.73 -9.17 12.17
CA ALA A 127 5.32 -9.07 13.51
C ALA A 127 6.86 -9.22 13.53
N GLY A 128 7.51 -9.17 12.36
CA GLY A 128 8.96 -9.17 12.25
C GLY A 128 9.63 -10.44 12.75
N ASP A 129 10.87 -10.28 13.22
CA ASP A 129 11.76 -11.35 13.67
C ASP A 129 11.32 -11.86 15.05
N ASP A 130 10.87 -10.97 15.93
CA ASP A 130 10.52 -11.30 17.33
C ASP A 130 9.14 -11.95 17.52
N ALA A 131 8.29 -11.90 16.50
CA ALA A 131 6.93 -12.46 16.49
C ALA A 131 5.92 -11.69 17.37
N VAL A 132 6.22 -10.45 17.72
CA VAL A 132 5.41 -9.65 18.64
C VAL A 132 4.98 -8.34 17.97
N PHE A 133 3.71 -8.26 17.60
CA PHE A 133 3.14 -7.01 17.13
C PHE A 133 3.23 -5.89 18.19
N GLY A 134 3.53 -4.69 17.74
CA GLY A 134 3.78 -3.49 18.55
C GLY A 134 5.23 -3.32 18.97
N SER A 135 6.15 -4.13 18.45
CA SER A 135 7.60 -3.99 18.63
C SER A 135 8.23 -3.04 17.60
N ASP A 136 9.53 -2.77 17.74
CA ASP A 136 10.27 -1.91 16.81
C ASP A 136 10.57 -2.58 15.46
N ASP A 137 10.45 -3.91 15.34
CA ASP A 137 10.76 -4.68 14.14
C ASP A 137 9.55 -5.03 13.27
N ASP A 138 8.36 -4.57 13.67
CA ASP A 138 7.15 -4.63 12.86
C ASP A 138 7.36 -4.02 11.47
N ILE A 139 6.83 -4.70 10.48
CA ILE A 139 6.83 -4.23 9.09
C ILE A 139 5.39 -4.02 8.70
N ALA A 140 4.99 -2.76 8.55
CA ALA A 140 3.65 -2.38 8.13
C ALA A 140 3.67 -1.54 6.85
N ILE A 141 2.68 -1.76 6.00
CA ILE A 141 2.35 -0.89 4.86
C ILE A 141 0.91 -0.41 5.01
N GLU A 142 0.72 0.88 4.81
CA GLU A 142 -0.59 1.52 4.82
C GLU A 142 -1.06 1.79 3.39
N LEU A 143 -2.24 1.27 3.06
CA LEU A 143 -2.98 1.60 1.86
C LEU A 143 -4.05 2.64 2.22
N ASN A 144 -3.83 3.89 1.83
CA ASN A 144 -4.85 4.93 1.90
C ASN A 144 -5.67 4.94 0.60
N VAL A 145 -7.00 4.75 0.68
CA VAL A 145 -7.90 4.70 -0.48
C VAL A 145 -8.68 6.00 -0.73
N THR A 146 -8.43 7.05 0.03
CA THR A 146 -9.10 8.36 -0.14
C THR A 146 -8.93 8.90 -1.56
N TRP A 147 -7.77 8.66 -2.20
CA TRP A 147 -7.54 9.05 -3.60
C TRP A 147 -8.39 8.23 -4.59
N ILE A 148 -8.60 6.94 -4.33
CA ILE A 148 -9.48 6.08 -5.15
C ILE A 148 -10.91 6.58 -5.05
N ARG A 149 -11.41 6.79 -3.83
CA ARG A 149 -12.76 7.31 -3.59
C ARG A 149 -12.96 8.69 -4.23
N ARG A 150 -11.94 9.55 -4.17
CA ARG A 150 -11.97 10.88 -4.80
C ARG A 150 -12.12 10.80 -6.32
N ASP A 151 -11.34 9.95 -6.97
CA ASP A 151 -11.38 9.75 -8.42
C ASP A 151 -12.76 9.26 -8.87
N VAL A 152 -13.27 8.20 -8.23
CA VAL A 152 -14.61 7.63 -8.50
C VAL A 152 -15.71 8.67 -8.31
N THR A 153 -15.64 9.47 -7.24
CA THR A 153 -16.64 10.51 -6.97
C THR A 153 -16.60 11.61 -8.03
N LEU A 154 -15.41 12.03 -8.48
CA LEU A 154 -15.27 13.03 -9.53
C LEU A 154 -15.85 12.55 -10.86
N GLU A 155 -15.62 11.30 -11.24
CA GLU A 155 -16.20 10.72 -12.46
C GLU A 155 -17.73 10.67 -12.39
N ARG A 156 -18.29 10.22 -11.26
CA ARG A 156 -19.74 10.24 -11.02
C ARG A 156 -20.31 11.66 -11.15
N LEU A 157 -19.67 12.64 -10.51
CA LEU A 157 -20.10 14.05 -10.55
C LEU A 157 -20.07 14.62 -11.96
N LYS A 158 -19.09 14.29 -12.80
CA LYS A 158 -19.03 14.75 -14.20
C LYS A 158 -20.27 14.30 -14.96
N VAL A 159 -20.62 13.02 -14.86
CA VAL A 159 -21.78 12.44 -15.55
C VAL A 159 -23.08 13.06 -15.05
N ILE A 160 -23.25 13.16 -13.73
CA ILE A 160 -24.46 13.72 -13.12
C ILE A 160 -24.62 15.21 -13.50
N ASN A 161 -23.55 16.00 -13.40
CA ASN A 161 -23.60 17.42 -13.74
C ASN A 161 -23.88 17.64 -15.22
N GLN A 162 -23.33 16.80 -16.10
CA GLN A 162 -23.67 16.84 -17.53
C GLN A 162 -25.17 16.54 -17.75
N ALA A 163 -25.73 15.54 -17.07
CA ALA A 163 -27.14 15.19 -17.16
C ALA A 163 -28.05 16.33 -16.68
N ILE A 164 -27.68 17.00 -15.56
CA ILE A 164 -28.40 18.17 -15.03
C ILE A 164 -28.41 19.32 -16.05
N VAL A 165 -27.26 19.64 -16.65
CA VAL A 165 -27.16 20.70 -17.67
C VAL A 165 -28.05 20.40 -18.87
N LEU A 166 -28.04 19.15 -19.36
CA LEU A 166 -28.88 18.73 -20.48
C LEU A 166 -30.38 18.82 -20.13
N TYR A 167 -30.78 18.31 -18.97
CA TYR A 167 -32.17 18.35 -18.50
C TYR A 167 -32.66 19.80 -18.37
N ASN A 168 -31.90 20.65 -17.68
CA ASN A 168 -32.26 22.06 -17.50
C ASN A 168 -32.31 22.81 -18.83
N GLY A 169 -31.48 22.45 -19.81
CA GLY A 169 -31.54 23.01 -21.16
C GLY A 169 -32.84 22.68 -21.89
N VAL A 170 -33.36 21.46 -21.72
CA VAL A 170 -34.60 20.98 -22.36
C VAL A 170 -35.84 21.54 -21.67
N TYR A 171 -35.92 21.44 -20.34
CA TYR A 171 -37.14 21.78 -19.59
C TYR A 171 -37.17 23.20 -19.03
N GLN A 172 -36.01 23.86 -18.89
CA GLN A 172 -35.90 25.23 -18.40
C GLN A 172 -36.72 25.45 -17.11
N VAL A 173 -37.65 26.41 -17.14
CA VAL A 173 -38.52 26.75 -16.00
C VAL A 173 -39.80 25.91 -15.91
N THR A 174 -40.08 25.05 -16.90
CA THR A 174 -41.34 24.30 -16.97
C THR A 174 -41.39 23.11 -16.03
N GLN A 175 -40.23 22.49 -15.77
CA GLN A 175 -40.09 21.35 -14.85
C GLN A 175 -38.76 21.46 -14.07
N PRO A 176 -38.63 22.40 -13.13
CA PRO A 176 -37.37 22.65 -12.44
C PRO A 176 -36.94 21.44 -11.60
N LEU A 177 -35.63 21.16 -11.59
CA LEU A 177 -35.06 20.16 -10.71
C LEU A 177 -35.26 20.54 -9.24
N SER A 178 -35.69 19.57 -8.43
CA SER A 178 -35.94 19.74 -7.00
C SER A 178 -34.65 20.02 -6.21
N ALA A 179 -34.78 20.56 -5.00
CA ALA A 179 -33.63 20.83 -4.12
C ALA A 179 -33.01 19.58 -3.47
N ASN A 180 -33.58 18.38 -3.67
CA ASN A 180 -33.13 17.12 -3.06
C ASN A 180 -32.51 16.20 -4.12
N TYR A 181 -31.32 15.66 -3.84
CA TYR A 181 -30.60 14.84 -4.82
C TYR A 181 -31.34 13.57 -5.23
N SER A 182 -31.93 12.82 -4.28
CA SER A 182 -32.67 11.58 -4.60
C SER A 182 -33.81 11.82 -5.60
N SER A 183 -34.52 12.93 -5.46
CA SER A 183 -35.57 13.36 -6.39
C SER A 183 -35.01 13.82 -7.74
N ILE A 184 -33.85 14.49 -7.75
CA ILE A 184 -33.11 14.81 -8.99
C ILE A 184 -32.75 13.52 -9.73
N TYR A 185 -32.11 12.56 -9.06
CA TYR A 185 -31.72 11.28 -9.63
C TYR A 185 -32.92 10.56 -10.28
N SER A 186 -34.03 10.40 -9.54
CA SER A 186 -35.26 9.78 -10.07
C SER A 186 -35.80 10.50 -11.31
N THR A 187 -35.79 11.83 -11.31
CA THR A 187 -36.23 12.64 -12.45
C THR A 187 -35.32 12.44 -13.66
N LEU A 188 -34.00 12.47 -13.48
CA LEU A 188 -33.04 12.29 -14.56
C LEU A 188 -33.11 10.88 -15.16
N VAL A 189 -33.29 9.86 -14.33
CA VAL A 189 -33.44 8.47 -14.77
C VAL A 189 -34.75 8.28 -15.54
N THR A 190 -35.87 8.76 -14.99
CA THR A 190 -37.20 8.62 -15.62
C THR A 190 -37.26 9.31 -16.99
N ASN A 191 -36.57 10.45 -17.13
CA ASN A 191 -36.50 11.20 -18.38
C ASN A 191 -35.33 10.76 -19.30
N GLY A 192 -34.56 9.74 -18.92
CA GLY A 192 -33.51 9.16 -19.76
C GLY A 192 -32.21 9.97 -19.87
N PHE A 193 -31.96 10.94 -18.98
CA PHE A 193 -30.71 11.73 -18.96
C PHE A 193 -29.59 11.05 -18.17
N LEU A 194 -29.92 10.09 -17.31
CA LEU A 194 -28.98 9.35 -16.48
C LEU A 194 -29.36 7.86 -16.45
N PRO A 195 -28.40 6.92 -16.50
CA PRO A 195 -28.71 5.50 -16.37
C PRO A 195 -29.20 5.15 -14.95
N ALA A 196 -30.06 4.13 -14.86
CA ALA A 196 -30.52 3.59 -13.59
C ALA A 196 -29.42 2.72 -12.93
N SER A 197 -28.42 3.35 -12.31
CA SER A 197 -27.36 2.69 -11.54
C SER A 197 -27.28 3.23 -10.12
N THR A 198 -26.99 2.35 -9.16
CA THR A 198 -26.68 2.71 -7.77
C THR A 198 -25.43 3.57 -7.65
N ASP A 199 -24.51 3.53 -8.62
CA ASP A 199 -23.29 4.35 -8.65
C ASP A 199 -23.57 5.84 -8.62
N PHE A 200 -24.72 6.28 -9.15
CA PHE A 200 -25.07 7.69 -9.19
C PHE A 200 -25.98 8.11 -8.04
N GLN A 201 -26.27 7.25 -7.07
CA GLN A 201 -27.11 7.62 -5.92
C GLN A 201 -26.32 8.27 -4.78
N VAL A 202 -25.09 7.81 -4.58
CA VAL A 202 -24.18 8.25 -3.52
C VAL A 202 -22.77 8.40 -4.05
N ASP A 203 -21.95 9.19 -3.35
CA ASP A 203 -20.53 9.29 -3.63
C ASP A 203 -19.77 8.02 -3.24
N ALA A 204 -18.46 8.00 -3.47
CA ALA A 204 -17.65 6.82 -3.15
C ALA A 204 -17.47 6.59 -1.65
N TRP A 205 -17.89 7.51 -0.77
CA TRP A 205 -17.95 7.32 0.69
C TRP A 205 -19.34 6.87 1.16
N SER A 206 -20.27 6.62 0.23
CA SER A 206 -21.68 6.33 0.51
C SER A 206 -22.47 7.51 1.07
N ASP A 207 -21.95 8.73 0.93
CA ASP A 207 -22.64 9.96 1.30
C ASP A 207 -23.50 10.47 0.13
N ALA A 208 -24.60 11.15 0.46
CA ALA A 208 -25.44 11.77 -0.56
C ALA A 208 -24.73 12.94 -1.25
N PHE A 209 -24.92 13.05 -2.57
CA PHE A 209 -24.48 14.24 -3.31
C PHE A 209 -25.22 15.49 -2.83
N VAL A 210 -24.53 16.63 -2.86
CA VAL A 210 -25.00 17.92 -2.34
C VAL A 210 -25.45 18.81 -3.52
N PRO A 211 -26.75 19.13 -3.63
CA PRO A 211 -27.26 20.04 -4.65
C PRO A 211 -26.75 21.48 -4.46
N ASP A 212 -26.55 22.17 -5.59
CA ASP A 212 -26.10 23.55 -5.65
C ASP A 212 -26.90 24.32 -6.73
N PRO A 213 -27.65 25.38 -6.36
CA PRO A 213 -27.75 25.97 -5.01
C PRO A 213 -28.51 25.08 -4.01
N THR A 214 -28.01 25.01 -2.77
CA THR A 214 -28.58 24.15 -1.72
C THR A 214 -29.93 24.67 -1.23
N GLY A 215 -30.94 23.80 -1.17
CA GLY A 215 -32.27 24.15 -0.67
C GLY A 215 -33.11 25.00 -1.63
N VAL A 216 -32.58 25.34 -2.81
CA VAL A 216 -33.23 26.21 -3.80
C VAL A 216 -33.43 25.45 -5.11
N THR A 217 -34.47 25.82 -5.85
CA THR A 217 -34.75 25.30 -7.20
C THR A 217 -34.68 26.45 -8.22
N PRO A 218 -34.20 26.22 -9.46
CA PRO A 218 -33.69 24.96 -9.98
C PRO A 218 -32.25 24.69 -9.55
N VAL A 219 -31.94 23.41 -9.28
CA VAL A 219 -30.57 22.96 -9.07
C VAL A 219 -29.83 22.96 -10.40
N VAL A 220 -28.61 23.50 -10.43
CA VAL A 220 -27.80 23.64 -11.66
C VAL A 220 -26.58 22.71 -11.68
N ARG A 221 -26.16 22.23 -10.50
CA ARG A 221 -25.09 21.24 -10.34
C ARG A 221 -25.22 20.52 -9.01
N VAL A 222 -24.42 19.49 -8.82
CA VAL A 222 -24.22 18.76 -7.57
C VAL A 222 -22.73 18.64 -7.26
N GLY A 223 -22.41 18.54 -5.98
CA GLY A 223 -21.07 18.25 -5.46
C GLY A 223 -21.09 17.11 -4.44
N SER A 224 -19.96 16.87 -3.78
CA SER A 224 -19.83 15.95 -2.64
C SER A 224 -19.18 16.69 -1.46
N ALA A 225 -19.67 16.42 -0.25
CA ALA A 225 -19.12 16.99 0.98
C ALA A 225 -17.64 16.60 1.18
N ASN A 226 -17.26 15.39 0.77
CA ASN A 226 -15.91 14.84 0.90
C ASN A 226 -14.89 15.49 -0.06
N LEU A 227 -15.36 16.15 -1.12
CA LEU A 227 -14.49 16.81 -2.10
C LEU A 227 -14.29 18.31 -1.86
N GLY A 228 -15.00 18.89 -0.87
CA GLY A 228 -14.90 20.31 -0.54
C GLY A 228 -15.43 21.24 -1.64
N VAL A 229 -16.14 20.71 -2.65
CA VAL A 229 -16.75 21.52 -3.70
C VAL A 229 -18.14 21.98 -3.24
N SER A 230 -18.19 22.73 -2.14
CA SER A 230 -19.37 23.46 -1.73
C SER A 230 -19.20 24.94 -2.08
N ALA A 231 -20.16 25.47 -2.83
CA ALA A 231 -20.40 26.89 -3.07
C ALA A 231 -19.21 27.73 -3.59
N GLY A 232 -19.08 27.81 -4.92
CA GLY A 232 -18.44 28.96 -5.58
C GLY A 232 -16.93 28.89 -5.76
N SER A 233 -16.45 28.00 -6.65
CA SER A 233 -15.16 28.19 -7.31
C SER A 233 -15.35 28.03 -8.81
N SER A 234 -15.62 29.16 -9.47
CA SER A 234 -15.44 29.30 -10.91
C SER A 234 -13.96 29.58 -11.19
N GLY A 235 -13.31 28.67 -11.93
CA GLY A 235 -12.11 28.98 -12.71
C GLY A 235 -10.78 28.59 -12.07
N GLY A 236 -10.07 27.67 -12.74
CA GLY A 236 -8.67 27.38 -12.46
C GLY A 236 -8.25 26.01 -12.98
N GLY A 237 -8.00 25.90 -14.28
CA GLY A 237 -7.36 24.73 -14.87
C GLY A 237 -5.95 24.50 -14.35
N GLY A 238 -5.52 23.24 -14.36
CA GLY A 238 -4.16 22.79 -14.06
C GLY A 238 -4.18 21.26 -13.98
N SER A 239 -4.17 20.59 -15.13
CA SER A 239 -2.96 20.03 -15.77
C SER A 239 -2.46 18.79 -15.03
N GLY A 240 -2.54 17.67 -15.74
CA GLY A 240 -1.94 16.41 -15.33
C GLY A 240 -0.41 16.41 -15.34
N GLY A 241 0.11 15.30 -14.85
CA GLY A 241 1.50 14.84 -14.88
C GLY A 241 1.61 13.65 -13.92
N SER A 242 1.60 12.40 -14.41
CA SER A 242 2.81 11.65 -14.81
C SER A 242 3.85 11.69 -13.68
N GLY A 243 4.09 10.62 -12.93
CA GLY A 243 4.74 9.40 -13.44
C GLY A 243 6.22 9.69 -13.71
N GLY A 244 7.14 9.09 -12.94
CA GLY A 244 8.57 9.13 -13.30
C GLY A 244 9.56 9.04 -12.14
N SER A 245 10.02 7.83 -11.88
CA SER A 245 11.26 7.48 -11.18
C SER A 245 12.51 8.08 -11.85
N SER A 246 13.45 8.56 -11.02
CA SER A 246 14.92 8.61 -11.20
C SER A 246 15.44 9.64 -10.18
N GLY A 247 16.63 9.58 -9.60
CA GLY A 247 17.81 8.78 -9.82
C GLY A 247 18.88 9.30 -8.85
N SER A 248 19.72 8.39 -8.41
CA SER A 248 20.92 8.61 -7.61
C SER A 248 21.83 9.71 -8.17
N SER A 249 22.37 10.57 -7.30
CA SER A 249 23.68 11.18 -7.53
C SER A 249 24.33 11.63 -6.22
N GLY A 250 25.41 10.95 -5.84
CA GLY A 250 26.28 11.36 -4.75
C GLY A 250 27.18 12.55 -5.10
N LYS A 251 27.61 13.25 -4.05
CA LYS A 251 28.84 14.05 -3.88
C LYS A 251 28.85 14.41 -2.38
N GLY A 252 29.84 14.07 -1.56
CA GLY A 252 31.27 14.03 -1.82
C GLY A 252 31.91 15.31 -1.28
N SER A 253 32.60 15.18 -0.14
CA SER A 253 33.66 16.08 0.39
C SER A 253 33.27 17.42 1.02
N GLY A 254 33.70 17.62 2.28
CA GLY A 254 33.74 18.95 2.92
C GLY A 254 34.13 18.95 4.40
N LYS A 255 35.34 18.50 4.72
CA LYS A 255 35.93 18.52 6.07
C LYS A 255 36.39 19.94 6.43
N SER A 256 35.86 20.56 7.49
CA SER A 256 36.56 21.68 8.14
C SER A 256 36.29 21.71 9.65
N LYS A 257 37.31 21.28 10.41
CA LYS A 257 37.48 21.59 11.84
C LYS A 257 37.69 23.10 11.99
N SER A 258 36.97 23.74 12.90
CA SER A 258 37.36 25.03 13.47
C SER A 258 37.50 24.88 14.98
N LYS A 259 38.73 25.05 15.47
CA LYS A 259 39.11 25.19 16.88
C LYS A 259 39.00 26.68 17.25
N GLY A 260 38.26 26.97 18.32
CA GLY A 260 38.79 27.65 19.51
C GLY A 260 39.06 29.17 19.50
N LYS A 261 38.82 29.73 20.69
CA LYS A 261 39.29 31.00 21.30
C LYS A 261 38.53 32.29 20.98
N GLY A 262 37.72 32.68 21.97
CA GLY A 262 38.12 33.71 22.93
C GLY A 262 37.98 35.16 22.48
N LYS A 263 36.98 35.86 23.03
CA LYS A 263 37.00 37.32 23.21
C LYS A 263 36.35 37.68 24.55
N GLY A 264 37.09 38.41 25.36
CA GLY A 264 36.56 39.19 26.47
C GLY A 264 36.27 40.63 26.08
N LYS A 265 35.87 41.42 27.10
CA LYS A 265 35.38 42.82 27.12
C LYS A 265 33.91 42.95 26.70
N GLY A 266 33.02 43.62 27.43
CA GLY A 266 33.14 44.45 28.64
C GLY A 266 32.01 45.50 28.63
N LYS A 267 31.53 45.89 29.82
CA LYS A 267 30.53 46.95 30.11
C LYS A 267 29.12 46.62 29.60
N ASP A 268 28.04 46.77 30.37
CA ASP A 268 27.72 47.77 31.38
C ASP A 268 27.35 47.20 32.76
#